data_AF-A0A6M1ZNG6-F1
#
_entry.id   AF-A0A6M1ZNG6-F1
#
_cell.length_a   1.000
_cell.length_b   1.000
_cell.length_c   1.000
_cell.angle_alpha   90.00
_cell.angle_beta   90.00
_cell.angle_gamma   90.00
#
_symmetry.space_group_name_H-M   'P 1'
#
loop_
_entity.id
_entity.type
_entity.pdbx_description
1 polymer ?
#
loop_
_entity_poly.entity_id
_entity_poly.type
_entity_poly.pdbx_seq_one_letter_code
_entity_poly.pdbx_strand_id
1 'polypeptide(L)' 'SYELIFNLNMEKINAKYIFESLVDAWEKKIKTIYYIRTIQKDGSTAEKNECVSCAN' A
#
# COMPACT_ATOMS: atom_id res chain seq x y z
N SER A 1 11.71 10.54 7.39
CA SER A 1 10.72 10.08 6.40
C SER A 1 9.61 9.38 7.17
N TYR A 2 8.35 9.66 6.93
CA TYR A 2 7.23 8.92 7.53
C TYR A 2 6.40 8.36 6.37
N GLU A 3 6.13 7.07 6.39
CA GLU A 3 5.46 6.37 5.31
C GLU A 3 4.25 5.64 5.86
N LEU A 4 3.14 5.69 5.13
CA LEU A 4 1.92 4.98 5.51
C LEU A 4 1.89 3.64 4.79
N ILE A 5 1.75 2.54 5.53
CA ILE A 5 1.67 1.17 4.96
C ILE A 5 0.28 0.59 5.23
N PHE A 6 -0.45 0.26 4.17
CA PHE A 6 -1.71 -0.48 4.27
C PHE A 6 -1.48 -1.99 4.19
N ASN A 7 -2.04 -2.76 5.12
CA ASN A 7 -2.20 -4.20 4.94
C ASN A 7 -3.60 -4.49 4.41
N LEU A 8 -3.75 -4.61 3.09
CA LEU A 8 -5.04 -4.81 2.44
C LEU A 8 -5.65 -6.20 2.70
N ASN A 9 -4.94 -7.10 3.39
CA ASN A 9 -5.48 -8.39 3.82
C ASN A 9 -6.32 -8.30 5.10
N MET A 10 -6.30 -7.15 5.79
CA MET A 10 -7.08 -6.96 7.01
C MET A 10 -8.55 -6.71 6.67
N GLU A 11 -9.46 -7.47 7.28
CA GLU A 11 -10.92 -7.40 7.01
C GLU A 11 -11.53 -5.99 7.17
N LYS A 12 -10.92 -5.13 7.99
CA LYS A 12 -11.44 -3.79 8.29
C LYS A 12 -10.96 -2.70 7.32
N ILE A 13 -10.11 -3.03 6.35
CA ILE A 13 -9.66 -2.08 5.34
C ILE A 13 -10.70 -2.04 4.22
N ASN A 14 -11.58 -1.04 4.27
CA ASN A 14 -12.54 -0.77 3.21
C ASN A 14 -12.17 0.50 2.42
N ALA A 15 -12.85 0.73 1.30
CA ALA A 15 -12.57 1.86 0.41
C ALA A 15 -12.67 3.22 1.14
N LYS A 16 -13.63 3.37 2.05
CA LYS A 16 -13.80 4.59 2.85
C LYS A 16 -12.58 4.82 3.74
N TYR A 17 -12.12 3.79 4.46
CA TYR A 17 -10.95 3.86 5.32
C TYR A 17 -9.68 4.24 4.55
N ILE A 18 -9.48 3.66 3.36
CA ILE A 18 -8.35 4.00 2.49
C ILE A 18 -8.43 5.48 2.10
N PHE A 19 -9.59 5.94 1.64
CA PHE A 19 -9.78 7.33 1.24
C PHE A 19 -9.48 8.32 2.38
N GLU A 20 -10.07 8.09 3.56
CA GLU A 20 -9.85 8.92 4.73
C GLU A 20 -8.37 8.96 5.13
N SER A 21 -7.69 7.82 5.05
CA SER A 21 -6.26 7.71 5.34
C SER A 21 -5.38 8.44 4.31
N LEU A 22 -5.78 8.46 3.03
CA LEU A 22 -5.07 9.23 1.99
C LEU A 22 -5.22 10.74 2.20
N VAL A 23 -6.41 11.19 2.61
CA VAL A 23 -6.66 12.61 2.94
C VAL A 23 -5.84 13.04 4.16
N ASP A 24 -5.85 12.25 5.24
CA ASP A 24 -5.05 12.52 6.45
C ASP A 24 -3.54 12.54 6.14
N ALA A 25 -3.06 11.62 5.31
CA ALA A 25 -1.67 11.59 4.87
C ALA A 25 -1.28 12.84 4.08
N TRP A 26 -2.16 13.33 3.21
CA TRP A 26 -1.97 14.57 2.46
C TRP A 26 -1.89 15.79 3.40
N GLU A 27 -2.80 15.91 4.37
CA GLU A 27 -2.80 16.98 5.36
C GLU A 27 -1.52 17.00 6.21
N LYS A 28 -1.02 15.81 6.57
CA LYS A 28 0.23 15.63 7.33
C LYS A 28 1.50 15.74 6.49
N LYS A 29 1.38 16.05 5.19
CA LYS A 29 2.51 16.16 4.24
C LYS A 29 3.35 14.87 4.17
N ILE A 30 2.71 13.71 4.33
CA ILE A 30 3.32 12.42 4.04
C ILE A 30 3.61 12.36 2.55
N LYS A 31 4.83 11.96 2.21
CA LYS A 31 5.33 12.00 0.82
C LYS A 31 5.12 10.69 0.07
N THR A 32 5.00 9.58 0.79
CA THR A 32 4.96 8.23 0.23
C THR A 32 3.99 7.35 1.01
N ILE A 33 3.26 6.51 0.27
CA ILE A 33 2.26 5.59 0.79
C ILE A 33 2.44 4.25 0.07
N TYR A 34 2.49 3.17 0.82
CA TYR A 34 2.70 1.81 0.34
C TYR A 34 1.57 0.89 0.79
N TYR A 35 1.47 -0.28 0.17
CA TYR A 35 0.55 -1.33 0.60
C TYR A 35 1.14 -2.72 0.41
N ILE A 36 0.72 -3.65 1.27
CA ILE A 36 0.92 -5.08 1.12
C ILE A 36 -0.43 -5.74 0.84
N ARG A 37 -0.44 -6.69 -0.09
CA ARG A 37 -1.58 -7.59 -0.35
C ARG A 37 -1.06 -8.98 -0.62
N THR A 38 -1.77 -9.98 -0.13
CA THR A 38 -1.50 -11.37 -0.50
C THR A 38 -2.07 -11.60 -1.90
N ILE A 39 -1.28 -12.17 -2.79
CA ILE A 39 -1.74 -12.59 -4.10
C ILE A 39 -2.40 -13.96 -3.90
N GLN A 40 -3.68 -14.10 -4.27
CA GLN A 40 -4.36 -15.40 -4.25
C GLN A 40 -3.63 -16.36 -5.20
N LYS A 41 -3.74 -17.67 -4.95
CA LYS A 41 -3.03 -18.72 -5.71
C LYS A 41 -3.22 -18.64 -7.24
N ASP A 42 -4.33 -18.04 -7.68
CA ASP A 42 -4.71 -17.83 -9.08
C ASP A 42 -4.62 -16.36 -9.53
N GLY A 43 -4.26 -15.45 -8.62
CA GLY A 43 -3.98 -14.05 -8.92
C GLY A 43 -2.57 -13.90 -9.46
N SER A 44 -2.32 -12.84 -10.24
CA SER A 44 -1.07 -12.62 -10.99
C SER A 44 0.19 -12.96 -10.16
N THR A 45 0.76 -14.13 -10.41
CA THR A 45 2.00 -14.66 -9.82
C THR A 45 3.26 -13.97 -10.33
N ALA A 46 3.11 -12.90 -11.11
CA ALA A 46 4.23 -12.14 -11.63
C ALA A 46 5.05 -11.56 -10.48
N GLU A 47 6.31 -11.98 -10.39
CA GLU A 47 7.29 -11.34 -9.51
C GLU A 47 7.32 -9.85 -9.83
N LYS A 48 7.00 -9.03 -8.82
CA LYS A 48 7.01 -7.57 -8.96
C LYS A 48 8.44 -7.05 -8.84
N ASN A 49 9.18 -7.14 -9.94
CA ASN A 49 10.55 -6.68 -10.03
C ASN A 49 10.68 -5.17 -10.34
N GLU A 50 9.56 -4.46 -10.49
CA GLU A 50 9.47 -3.03 -10.85
C GLU A 50 10.29 -2.11 -9.93
N CYS A 51 10.42 -2.46 -8.65
CA CYS A 51 11.12 -1.65 -7.66
C CYS A 51 12.52 -2.17 -7.27
N VAL A 52 12.93 -3.34 -7.78
CA VAL A 52 14.18 -4.01 -7.34
C VAL A 52 15.42 -3.16 -7.63
N SER A 53 15.43 -2.44 -8.76
CA SER A 53 16.55 -1.58 -9.15
C SER A 53 16.77 -0.38 -8.23
N CYS A 54 15.74 0.07 -7.51
CA CYS A 54 15.79 1.24 -6.63
C CYS A 54 15.75 0.87 -5.13
N ALA A 55 15.61 -0.41 -4.81
CA ALA A 55 15.50 -0.91 -3.44
C ALA A 55 16.86 -1.23 -2.78
N ASN A 56 17.97 -1.11 -3.54
CA ASN A 56 19.35 -1.34 -3.09
C ASN A 56 20.08 -0.04 -2.79
#